data_AF-A0A958MAT6-F1
#
_entry.id   AF-A0A958MAT6-F1
#
_cell.length_a   1.000
_cell.length_b   1.000
_cell.length_c   1.000
_cell.angle_alpha   90.00
_cell.angle_beta   90.00
_cell.angle_gamma   90.00
#
_symmetry.space_group_name_H-M   'P 1'
#
loop_
_entity.id
_entity.type
_entity.pdbx_description
1 polymer ?
#
loop_
_entity_poly.entity_id
_entity_poly.type
_entity_poly.pdbx_seq_one_letter_code
_entity_poly.pdbx_strand_id
1 'polypeptide(L)'
;MHSGMTLLKKLRSALLLRCCTGVALTIALTGCSRSGSTISAASPEQKDSISLWIQQAKDTSGAAKIALLEKACRHIYQLPDDSLKLKHLTALSYEYLESTDSVTFRKVNREAMLLAVKAKDSSALADTYWDLGDYLSNKLNKADSGFYCYIKAQQLYEKLENSFSS
;
A
#
# COMPACT_ATOMS: atom_id res chain seq x y z
N MET A 1 5.31 -33.63 -50.46
CA MET A 1 6.51 -34.30 -51.01
C MET A 1 7.12 -33.35 -52.02
N HIS A 2 8.23 -32.71 -51.64
CA HIS A 2 9.57 -32.85 -52.26
C HIS A 2 9.64 -32.14 -53.63
N SER A 3 10.52 -31.18 -53.92
CA SER A 3 11.79 -30.72 -53.35
C SER A 3 11.94 -29.25 -53.79
N GLY A 4 12.55 -28.33 -53.05
CA GLY A 4 13.90 -28.45 -52.51
C GLY A 4 14.92 -28.08 -53.59
N MET A 5 15.47 -26.87 -53.51
CA MET A 5 16.91 -26.56 -53.51
C MET A 5 17.13 -25.11 -53.94
N THR A 6 17.44 -24.19 -53.02
CA THR A 6 18.81 -23.82 -52.59
C THR A 6 19.81 -23.60 -53.74
N LEU A 7 20.63 -22.56 -53.59
CA LEU A 7 21.88 -22.32 -54.34
C LEU A 7 21.78 -21.75 -55.76
N LEU A 8 21.50 -20.46 -55.85
CA LEU A 8 22.41 -19.57 -56.57
C LEU A 8 22.61 -18.31 -55.71
N LYS A 9 23.55 -18.42 -54.75
CA LYS A 9 24.87 -17.77 -54.89
C LYS A 9 24.66 -16.25 -54.86
N LYS A 10 24.69 -15.60 -53.69
CA LYS A 10 25.97 -15.30 -53.00
C LYS A 10 27.11 -15.29 -54.01
N LEU A 11 27.31 -14.22 -54.77
CA LEU A 11 28.57 -13.84 -55.43
C LEU A 11 28.34 -12.60 -56.29
N ARG A 12 28.77 -11.47 -55.72
CA ARG A 12 28.94 -10.09 -56.21
C ARG A 12 28.68 -9.18 -55.00
N SER A 13 29.26 -9.45 -53.82
CA SER A 13 30.68 -9.22 -53.52
C SER A 13 31.25 -8.04 -54.28
N ALA A 14 31.43 -6.96 -53.51
CA ALA A 14 32.35 -5.87 -53.75
C ALA A 14 32.08 -5.07 -55.04
N LEU A 15 31.34 -3.98 -54.90
CA LEU A 15 31.75 -2.77 -55.58
C LEU A 15 31.41 -1.56 -54.70
N LEU A 16 32.45 -1.08 -54.00
CA LEU A 16 32.85 0.33 -53.94
C LEU A 16 31.75 1.33 -53.49
N LEU A 17 31.92 2.18 -52.50
CA LEU A 17 33.13 2.95 -52.23
C LEU A 17 32.88 3.74 -50.94
N ARG A 18 33.90 3.77 -50.10
CA ARG A 18 34.02 4.65 -48.93
C ARG A 18 33.85 6.11 -49.34
N CYS A 19 33.21 6.93 -48.49
CA CYS A 19 33.82 8.21 -48.10
C CYS A 19 33.19 8.75 -46.81
N CYS A 20 34.05 8.97 -45.83
CA CYS A 20 34.16 10.24 -45.10
C CYS A 20 32.99 10.59 -44.15
N THR A 21 33.01 10.12 -42.90
CA THR A 21 33.48 10.87 -41.71
C THR A 21 32.79 12.22 -41.45
N GLY A 22 32.10 12.31 -40.30
CA GLY A 22 32.35 13.40 -39.35
C GLY A 22 31.24 14.43 -39.09
N VAL A 23 30.92 14.55 -37.79
CA VAL A 23 30.56 15.79 -37.06
C VAL A 23 29.13 16.33 -37.22
N ALA A 24 28.35 16.28 -36.13
CA ALA A 24 27.91 17.49 -35.40
C ALA A 24 26.86 17.16 -34.32
N LEU A 25 27.33 17.17 -33.08
CA LEU A 25 26.57 17.47 -31.86
C LEU A 25 26.04 18.92 -31.96
N THR A 26 24.74 19.17 -31.77
CA THR A 26 24.16 20.13 -30.78
C THR A 26 22.69 20.50 -31.04
N ILE A 27 21.88 20.33 -29.98
CA ILE A 27 20.83 21.22 -29.44
C ILE A 27 19.52 21.38 -30.24
N ALA A 28 18.41 20.88 -29.67
CA ALA A 28 17.28 21.73 -29.31
C ALA A 28 16.37 21.01 -28.29
N LEU A 29 16.25 21.63 -27.11
CA LEU A 29 15.26 21.35 -26.08
C LEU A 29 13.87 21.60 -26.65
N THR A 30 13.07 20.54 -26.85
CA THR A 30 11.62 20.68 -26.98
C THR A 30 11.00 20.45 -25.61
N GLY A 31 10.56 21.54 -24.99
CA GLY A 31 9.77 21.53 -23.78
C GLY A 31 8.39 20.93 -24.00
N CYS A 32 7.89 20.25 -22.97
CA CYS A 32 6.46 20.06 -22.78
C CYS A 32 6.03 20.87 -21.55
N SER A 33 5.25 21.91 -21.81
CA SER A 33 4.47 22.64 -20.82
C SER A 33 3.10 21.96 -20.68
N ARG A 34 2.70 21.75 -19.41
CA ARG A 34 1.32 21.62 -18.91
C ARG A 34 0.60 20.26 -19.09
N SER A 35 0.41 19.56 -17.97
CA SER A 35 -0.90 19.06 -17.54
C SER A 35 -0.89 19.05 -16.00
N GLY A 36 -1.83 19.70 -15.33
CA GLY A 36 -3.14 19.11 -15.03
C GLY A 36 -2.98 18.30 -13.73
N SER A 37 -3.54 18.78 -12.62
CA SER A 37 -3.58 18.04 -11.35
C SER A 37 -4.34 16.73 -11.57
N THR A 38 -3.60 15.64 -11.80
CA THR A 38 -4.14 14.29 -11.80
C THR A 38 -4.23 13.83 -10.36
N ILE A 39 -5.46 13.72 -9.85
CA ILE A 39 -5.73 12.85 -8.70
C ILE A 39 -5.45 11.44 -9.22
N SER A 40 -4.21 10.97 -9.02
CA SER A 40 -3.78 9.66 -9.47
C SER A 40 -4.27 8.63 -8.46
N ALA A 41 -5.12 7.70 -8.91
CA ALA A 41 -5.27 6.43 -8.20
C ALA A 41 -3.87 5.81 -8.04
N ALA A 42 -3.54 5.35 -6.84
CA ALA A 42 -2.22 4.82 -6.53
C ALA A 42 -1.81 3.72 -7.52
N SER A 43 -0.59 3.82 -8.06
CA SER A 43 -0.04 2.79 -8.95
C SER A 43 0.29 1.51 -8.15
N PRO A 44 0.35 0.34 -8.79
CA PRO A 44 0.74 -0.92 -8.14
C PRO A 44 2.06 -0.80 -7.36
N GLU A 45 3.06 -0.08 -7.90
CA GLU A 45 4.35 0.17 -7.23
C GLU A 45 4.21 0.92 -5.89
N GLN A 46 3.21 1.81 -5.78
CA GLN A 46 2.95 2.58 -4.57
C GLN A 46 2.24 1.75 -3.49
N LYS A 47 1.33 0.86 -3.90
CA LYS A 47 0.64 -0.10 -3.02
C LYS A 47 1.62 -1.11 -2.39
N ASP A 48 2.54 -1.63 -3.20
CA ASP A 48 3.55 -2.58 -2.73
C ASP A 48 4.50 -1.91 -1.74
N SER A 49 4.74 -0.61 -1.91
CA SER A 49 5.57 0.18 -1.00
C SER A 49 4.93 0.39 0.39
N ILE A 50 3.61 0.58 0.49
CA ILE A 50 2.93 0.80 1.78
C ILE A 50 3.08 -0.42 2.69
N SER A 51 2.77 -1.62 2.17
CA SER A 51 2.83 -2.86 2.94
C SER A 51 4.25 -3.13 3.43
N LEU A 52 5.26 -2.84 2.60
CA LEU A 52 6.66 -3.00 2.96
C LEU A 52 7.07 -2.09 4.12
N TRP A 53 6.64 -0.81 4.15
CA TRP A 53 7.00 0.07 5.28
C TRP A 53 6.32 -0.35 6.57
N ILE A 54 5.05 -0.79 6.52
CA ILE A 54 4.36 -1.34 7.70
C ILE A 54 5.07 -2.60 8.18
N GLN A 55 5.47 -3.49 7.27
CA GLN A 55 6.20 -4.69 7.62
C GLN A 55 7.57 -4.37 8.25
N GLN A 56 8.34 -3.46 7.65
CA GLN A 56 9.63 -3.03 8.21
C GLN A 56 9.48 -2.41 9.59
N ALA A 57 8.37 -1.70 9.85
CA ALA A 57 8.10 -1.08 11.13
C ALA A 57 7.88 -2.10 12.27
N LYS A 58 7.47 -3.34 11.96
CA LYS A 58 7.31 -4.42 12.95
C LYS A 58 8.63 -4.79 13.61
N ASP A 59 9.68 -4.88 12.80
CA ASP A 59 11.02 -5.30 13.22
C ASP A 59 11.90 -4.11 13.65
N THR A 60 11.35 -2.89 13.59
CA THR A 60 12.04 -1.64 13.93
C THR A 60 11.50 -1.08 15.25
N SER A 61 12.28 -0.27 15.94
CA SER A 61 11.87 0.40 17.19
C SER A 61 12.18 1.90 17.19
N GLY A 62 11.65 2.60 18.20
CA GLY A 62 11.92 4.02 18.43
C GLY A 62 11.58 4.92 17.23
N ALA A 63 12.41 5.92 16.99
CA ALA A 63 12.19 6.93 15.96
C ALA A 63 12.13 6.35 14.53
N ALA A 64 12.89 5.28 14.26
CA ALA A 64 12.89 4.64 12.94
C ALA A 64 11.55 3.93 12.66
N LYS A 65 10.94 3.29 13.67
CA LYS A 65 9.58 2.72 13.56
C LYS A 65 8.59 3.82 13.20
N ILE A 66 8.60 4.92 13.96
CA ILE A 66 7.70 6.05 13.74
C ILE A 66 7.87 6.63 12.33
N ALA A 67 9.10 6.82 11.85
CA ALA A 67 9.35 7.36 10.50
C ALA A 67 8.77 6.47 9.39
N LEU A 68 8.86 5.14 9.53
CA LEU A 68 8.26 4.19 8.60
C LEU A 68 6.72 4.25 8.63
N LEU A 69 6.13 4.29 9.83
CA LEU A 69 4.67 4.37 10.00
C LEU A 69 4.11 5.69 9.48
N GLU A 70 4.78 6.82 9.73
CA GLU A 70 4.38 8.12 9.18
C GLU A 70 4.45 8.13 7.65
N LYS A 71 5.46 7.48 7.06
CA LYS A 71 5.57 7.33 5.61
C LYS A 71 4.40 6.53 5.06
N ALA A 72 4.10 5.37 5.64
CA ALA A 72 2.93 4.58 5.29
C ALA A 72 1.64 5.39 5.41
N CYS A 73 1.46 6.07 6.54
CA CYS A 73 0.32 6.94 6.81
C CYS A 73 0.11 7.98 5.70
N ARG A 74 1.15 8.74 5.31
CA ARG A 74 1.03 9.74 4.23
C ARG A 74 0.53 9.16 2.92
N HIS A 75 0.99 7.96 2.55
CA HIS A 75 0.56 7.31 1.31
C HIS A 75 -0.84 6.68 1.41
N ILE A 76 -1.20 6.12 2.57
CA ILE A 76 -2.54 5.56 2.80
C ILE A 76 -3.63 6.63 2.69
N TYR A 77 -3.37 7.84 3.17
CA TYR A 77 -4.33 8.94 3.11
C TYR A 77 -4.53 9.50 1.70
N GLN A 78 -3.67 9.13 0.74
CA GLN A 78 -3.85 9.44 -0.68
C GLN A 78 -4.71 8.41 -1.40
N LEU A 79 -4.99 7.26 -0.77
CA LEU A 79 -5.84 6.22 -1.34
C LEU A 79 -7.33 6.62 -1.30
N PRO A 80 -8.12 6.17 -2.28
CA PRO A 80 -9.58 6.26 -2.22
C PRO A 80 -10.12 5.49 -1.01
N ASP A 81 -11.28 5.90 -0.50
CA ASP A 81 -11.96 5.25 0.63
C ASP A 81 -12.61 3.92 0.20
N ASP A 82 -11.77 2.93 -0.08
CA ASP A 82 -12.15 1.57 -0.47
C ASP A 82 -11.59 0.51 0.51
N SER A 83 -11.79 -0.76 0.17
CA SER A 83 -11.31 -1.88 0.97
C SER A 83 -9.79 -1.95 1.08
N LEU A 84 -9.05 -1.40 0.11
CA LEU A 84 -7.60 -1.37 0.16
C LEU A 84 -7.11 -0.36 1.19
N LYS A 85 -7.67 0.86 1.19
CA LYS A 85 -7.37 1.84 2.24
C LYS A 85 -7.76 1.31 3.61
N LEU A 86 -8.92 0.64 3.73
CA LEU A 86 -9.34 0.02 4.98
C LEU A 86 -8.31 -0.99 5.49
N LYS A 87 -7.90 -1.94 4.63
CA LYS A 87 -6.89 -2.95 4.97
C LYS A 87 -5.58 -2.33 5.45
N HIS A 88 -5.14 -1.24 4.82
CA HIS A 88 -3.93 -0.56 5.25
C HIS A 88 -4.12 0.23 6.55
N LEU A 89 -5.27 0.88 6.76
CA LEU A 89 -5.56 1.59 8.00
C LEU A 89 -5.67 0.65 9.20
N THR A 90 -6.27 -0.55 9.05
CA THR A 90 -6.32 -1.54 10.14
C THR A 90 -4.92 -2.05 10.49
N ALA A 91 -4.11 -2.40 9.50
CA ALA A 91 -2.71 -2.79 9.73
C ALA A 91 -1.87 -1.67 10.37
N LEU A 92 -2.07 -0.43 9.92
CA LEU A 92 -1.38 0.74 10.45
C LEU A 92 -1.81 1.07 11.89
N SER A 93 -3.10 0.91 12.21
CA SER A 93 -3.66 1.06 13.57
C SER A 93 -2.91 0.17 14.55
N TYR A 94 -2.82 -1.12 14.24
CA TYR A 94 -2.10 -2.09 15.08
C TYR A 94 -0.62 -1.72 15.28
N GLU A 95 0.08 -1.30 14.23
CA GLU A 95 1.49 -0.91 14.41
C GLU A 95 1.68 0.37 15.23
N TYR A 96 0.74 1.33 15.15
CA TYR A 96 0.75 2.48 16.04
C TYR A 96 0.35 2.13 17.47
N LEU A 97 -0.52 1.14 17.66
CA LEU A 97 -0.81 0.56 18.97
C LEU A 97 0.48 0.03 19.58
N GLU A 98 1.32 -0.66 18.83
CA GLU A 98 2.62 -1.14 19.32
C GLU A 98 3.70 -0.04 19.43
N SER A 99 3.36 1.22 19.15
CA SER A 99 4.26 2.37 19.22
C SER A 99 3.98 3.27 20.43
N THR A 100 4.82 4.29 20.64
CA THR A 100 4.60 5.33 21.64
C THR A 100 3.64 6.42 21.18
N ASP A 101 3.32 6.50 19.88
CA ASP A 101 2.44 7.54 19.32
C ASP A 101 0.96 7.19 19.49
N SER A 102 0.49 7.43 20.71
CA SER A 102 -0.91 7.22 21.09
C SER A 102 -1.89 8.16 20.40
N VAL A 103 -1.44 9.33 19.94
CA VAL A 103 -2.31 10.31 19.28
C VAL A 103 -2.66 9.80 17.89
N THR A 104 -1.64 9.38 17.14
CA THR A 104 -1.84 8.84 15.80
C THR A 104 -2.55 7.50 15.83
N PHE A 105 -2.25 6.62 16.81
CA PHE A 105 -3.03 5.40 17.05
C PHE A 105 -4.55 5.69 17.08
N ARG A 106 -5.00 6.56 18.00
CA ARG A 106 -6.44 6.84 18.16
C ARG A 106 -7.06 7.41 16.89
N LYS A 107 -6.31 8.24 16.15
CA LYS A 107 -6.78 8.82 14.89
C LYS A 107 -6.96 7.74 13.83
N VAL A 108 -5.92 6.95 13.57
CA VAL A 108 -5.92 5.90 12.54
C VAL A 108 -6.96 4.82 12.86
N ASN A 109 -7.01 4.36 14.11
CA ASN A 109 -8.00 3.39 14.58
C ASN A 109 -9.43 3.89 14.37
N ARG A 110 -9.72 5.14 14.74
CA ARG A 110 -11.05 5.74 14.53
C ARG A 110 -11.42 5.82 13.04
N GLU A 111 -10.49 6.21 12.19
CA GLU A 111 -10.72 6.28 10.74
C GLU A 111 -10.94 4.89 10.14
N ALA A 112 -10.15 3.89 10.54
CA ALA A 112 -10.35 2.49 10.17
C ALA A 112 -11.75 2.00 10.59
N MET A 113 -12.17 2.29 11.83
CA MET A 113 -13.48 1.91 12.37
C MET A 113 -14.62 2.53 11.55
N LEU A 114 -14.54 3.81 11.21
CA LEU A 114 -15.55 4.50 10.39
C LEU A 114 -15.63 3.92 8.98
N LEU A 115 -14.48 3.62 8.37
CA LEU A 115 -14.43 3.04 7.04
C LEU A 115 -14.92 1.58 7.03
N ALA A 116 -14.62 0.81 8.07
CA ALA A 116 -15.14 -0.55 8.24
C ALA A 116 -16.68 -0.58 8.32
N VAL A 117 -17.27 0.34 9.09
CA VAL A 117 -18.74 0.50 9.15
C VAL A 117 -19.30 0.84 7.77
N LYS A 118 -18.69 1.78 7.05
CA LYS A 118 -19.13 2.17 5.69
C LYS A 118 -19.02 1.00 4.70
N ALA A 119 -17.95 0.23 4.79
CA ALA A 119 -17.70 -0.93 3.93
C ALA A 119 -18.52 -2.17 4.33
N LYS A 120 -19.20 -2.15 5.48
CA LYS A 120 -19.84 -3.32 6.12
C LYS A 120 -18.86 -4.48 6.35
N ASP A 121 -17.60 -4.14 6.61
CA ASP A 121 -16.55 -5.11 6.92
C ASP A 121 -16.52 -5.36 8.43
N SER A 122 -17.27 -6.36 8.86
CA SER A 122 -17.36 -6.73 10.28
C SER A 122 -16.04 -7.23 10.85
N SER A 123 -15.15 -7.80 10.02
CA SER A 123 -13.84 -8.30 10.49
C SER A 123 -12.94 -7.12 10.79
N ALA A 124 -12.79 -6.19 9.85
CA ALA A 124 -12.02 -4.97 10.07
C ALA A 124 -12.60 -4.14 11.23
N LEU A 125 -13.93 -4.10 11.38
CA LEU A 125 -14.57 -3.43 12.51
C LEU A 125 -14.22 -4.11 13.84
N ALA A 126 -14.22 -5.44 13.89
CA ALA A 126 -13.82 -6.20 15.07
C ALA A 126 -12.36 -5.93 15.44
N ASP A 127 -11.45 -5.94 14.45
CA ASP A 127 -10.03 -5.61 14.64
C ASP A 127 -9.88 -4.22 15.29
N THR A 128 -10.62 -3.22 14.79
CA THR A 128 -10.54 -1.86 15.38
C THR A 128 -11.01 -1.78 16.82
N TYR A 129 -12.04 -2.55 17.20
CA TYR A 129 -12.49 -2.64 18.58
C TYR A 129 -11.47 -3.38 19.46
N TRP A 130 -10.85 -4.44 18.94
CA TRP A 130 -9.82 -5.17 19.65
C TRP A 130 -8.63 -4.27 19.98
N ASP A 131 -8.09 -3.58 18.97
CA ASP A 131 -7.00 -2.60 19.11
C ASP A 131 -7.35 -1.49 20.12
N LEU A 132 -8.56 -0.94 20.04
CA LEU A 132 -9.01 0.10 20.97
C LEU A 132 -9.16 -0.44 22.40
N GLY A 133 -9.62 -1.68 22.54
CA GLY A 133 -9.72 -2.37 23.82
C GLY A 133 -8.38 -2.55 24.49
N ASP A 134 -7.38 -2.95 23.72
CA ASP A 134 -5.99 -3.08 24.16
C ASP A 134 -5.40 -1.74 24.60
N TYR A 135 -5.56 -0.72 23.77
CA TYR A 135 -5.13 0.62 24.11
C TYR A 135 -5.74 1.14 25.43
N LEU A 136 -7.06 0.99 25.59
CA LEU A 136 -7.78 1.46 26.77
C LEU A 136 -7.36 0.70 28.03
N SER A 137 -7.27 -0.63 27.94
CA SER A 137 -6.92 -1.49 29.07
C SER A 137 -5.46 -1.30 29.47
N ASN A 138 -4.55 -1.44 28.51
CA ASN A 138 -3.13 -1.65 28.77
C ASN A 138 -2.32 -0.35 28.73
N LYS A 139 -2.76 0.67 27.97
CA LYS A 139 -2.05 1.95 27.90
C LYS A 139 -2.68 3.05 28.75
N LEU A 140 -3.99 3.01 28.98
CA LEU A 140 -4.71 4.04 29.75
C LEU A 140 -5.27 3.56 31.09
N ASN A 141 -5.12 2.28 31.44
CA ASN A 141 -5.68 1.67 32.66
C ASN A 141 -7.20 1.87 32.81
N LYS A 142 -7.94 1.87 31.68
CA LYS A 142 -9.39 1.99 31.61
C LYS A 142 -10.03 0.64 31.31
N ALA A 143 -9.85 -0.30 32.24
CA ALA A 143 -10.25 -1.71 32.07
C ALA A 143 -11.72 -1.87 31.66
N ASP A 144 -12.66 -1.15 32.28
CA ASP A 144 -14.09 -1.27 31.94
C ASP A 144 -14.38 -0.85 30.49
N SER A 145 -13.74 0.23 30.03
CA SER A 145 -13.89 0.70 28.65
C SER A 145 -13.23 -0.26 27.67
N GLY A 146 -12.08 -0.81 28.03
CA GLY A 146 -11.40 -1.81 27.21
C GLY A 146 -12.17 -3.12 27.11
N PHE A 147 -12.73 -3.59 28.23
CA PHE A 147 -13.59 -4.78 28.27
C PHE A 147 -14.85 -4.63 27.42
N TYR A 148 -15.48 -3.46 27.43
CA TYR A 148 -16.58 -3.14 26.51
C TYR A 148 -16.16 -3.29 25.04
N CYS A 149 -14.98 -2.78 24.67
CA CYS A 149 -14.45 -2.91 23.32
C CYS A 149 -14.18 -4.38 22.96
N TYR A 150 -13.61 -5.18 23.86
CA TYR A 150 -13.41 -6.61 23.62
C TYR A 150 -14.72 -7.38 23.41
N ILE A 151 -15.77 -7.07 24.19
CA ILE A 151 -17.12 -7.64 23.96
C ILE A 151 -17.61 -7.30 22.55
N LYS A 152 -17.42 -6.05 22.09
CA LYS A 152 -17.84 -5.66 20.74
C LYS A 152 -17.07 -6.40 19.65
N ALA A 153 -15.75 -6.55 19.79
CA ALA A 153 -14.94 -7.33 18.87
C ALA A 153 -15.40 -8.80 18.82
N GLN A 154 -15.56 -9.43 19.98
CA GLN A 154 -16.01 -10.83 20.10
C GLN A 154 -17.37 -11.05 19.43
N GLN A 155 -18.36 -10.20 19.72
CA GLN A 155 -19.69 -10.29 19.12
C GLN A 155 -19.68 -10.19 17.59
N LEU A 156 -18.74 -9.45 17.01
CA LEU A 156 -18.58 -9.33 15.57
C LEU A 156 -17.95 -10.59 14.97
N TYR A 157 -16.91 -11.14 15.60
CA TYR A 157 -16.29 -12.39 15.16
C TYR A 157 -17.23 -13.59 15.28
N GLU A 158 -18.00 -13.70 16.36
CA GLU A 158 -19.00 -14.77 16.53
C GLU A 158 -20.05 -14.74 15.40
N LYS A 159 -20.50 -13.55 14.99
CA LYS A 159 -21.43 -13.40 13.87
C LYS A 159 -20.81 -13.82 12.54
N LEU A 160 -19.52 -13.53 12.34
CA LEU A 160 -18.78 -13.96 11.15
C LEU A 160 -18.64 -15.48 11.12
N GLU A 161 -18.22 -16.12 12.21
CA GLU A 161 -18.06 -17.57 12.29
C GLU A 161 -19.38 -18.31 11.96
N ASN A 162 -20.49 -17.87 12.56
CA ASN A 162 -21.81 -18.43 12.28
C ASN A 162 -22.24 -18.27 10.81
N SER A 163 -21.76 -17.22 10.12
CA SER A 163 -22.04 -17.01 8.70
C SER A 163 -21.23 -17.91 7.77
N PHE A 164 -20.06 -18.41 8.20
CA PHE A 164 -19.23 -19.33 7.43
C PHE A 164 -19.59 -20.80 7.65
N SER A 165 -20.22 -21.13 8.78
CA SER A 165 -20.63 -22.49 9.14
C SER A 165 -22.04 -22.89 8.63
N SER A 166 -22.71 -22.01 7.88
CA SER A 166 -24.09 -22.16 7.40
C SER A 166 -24.20 -22.46 5.91
#